data_AF-A0A9W7E8V7-F1
#
_entry.id   AF-A0A9W7E8V7-F1
#
_cell.length_a   1.000
_cell.length_b   1.000
_cell.length_c   1.000
_cell.angle_alpha   90.00
_cell.angle_beta   90.00
_cell.angle_gamma   90.00
#
_symmetry.space_group_name_H-M   'P 1'
#
loop_
_entity.id
_entity.type
_entity.pdbx_description
1 polymer ?
#
loop_
_entity_poly.entity_id
_entity_poly.type
_entity_poly.pdbx_seq_one_letter_code
_entity_poly.pdbx_strand_id
1 'polypeptide(L)'
;MAGRWVTTREVLKAEGDLTQAEVAWRSLGGAGEFRKETEVFETRFIDPPAATKGKASYSVDGEPVVGVVQDRGAEMSSRLAGSSVTFDAEKFNHIAYTRNGNSEPVEIDVIQRQVTLPNEQGWGYTELCRVTEKTNILGASGKLYRAFRIVRKYRRGYNENGERSVEGIESVKTYRVLDGVAGALPTSTTITRLQLSRPKQ
;
A
#
# COMPACT_ATOMS: atom_id res chain seq x y z
N MET A 1 7.78 6.21 16.40
CA MET A 1 7.21 5.97 15.05
C MET A 1 7.83 4.73 14.42
N ALA A 2 9.17 4.61 14.40
CA ALA A 2 9.85 3.42 13.87
C ALA A 2 9.52 2.13 14.65
N GLY A 3 9.71 0.99 14.00
CA GLY A 3 9.46 -0.35 14.53
C GLY A 3 8.28 -1.06 13.85
N ARG A 4 7.92 -2.23 14.39
CA ARG A 4 6.76 -3.02 13.94
C ARG A 4 5.44 -2.40 14.40
N TRP A 5 4.41 -2.63 13.60
CA TRP A 5 3.03 -2.23 13.83
C TRP A 5 2.10 -3.31 13.29
N VAL A 6 0.98 -3.52 13.98
CA VAL A 6 -0.12 -4.33 13.49
C VAL A 6 -1.12 -3.39 12.83
N THR A 7 -1.52 -3.71 11.61
CA THR A 7 -2.50 -2.94 10.83
C THR A 7 -3.76 -3.76 10.66
N THR A 8 -4.90 -3.18 11.02
CA THR A 8 -6.21 -3.65 10.58
C THR A 8 -6.64 -2.83 9.36
N ARG A 9 -7.19 -3.51 8.35
CA ARG A 9 -7.63 -2.92 7.10
C ARG A 9 -9.03 -3.40 6.76
N GLU A 10 -9.98 -2.48 6.81
CA GLU A 10 -11.41 -2.75 6.61
C GLU A 10 -11.91 -2.03 5.36
N VAL A 11 -12.44 -2.77 4.38
CA VAL A 11 -13.04 -2.15 3.19
C VAL A 11 -14.41 -1.57 3.54
N LEU A 12 -14.51 -0.24 3.59
CA LEU A 12 -15.74 0.46 3.92
C LEU A 12 -16.72 0.47 2.75
N LYS A 13 -16.21 0.72 1.53
CA LYS A 13 -17.01 0.73 0.31
C LYS A 13 -16.18 0.45 -0.94
N ALA A 14 -16.86 -0.06 -1.97
CA ALA A 14 -16.33 -0.19 -3.32
C ALA A 14 -17.40 0.27 -4.32
N GLU A 15 -17.03 1.15 -5.24
CA GLU A 15 -17.89 1.78 -6.24
C GLU A 15 -17.34 1.52 -7.65
N GLY A 16 -18.22 1.46 -8.65
CA GLY A 16 -17.86 1.14 -10.04
C GLY A 16 -17.73 -0.36 -10.29
N ASP A 17 -16.76 -0.76 -11.09
CA ASP A 17 -16.50 -2.17 -11.42
C ASP A 17 -15.89 -2.93 -10.21
N LEU A 18 -16.70 -3.79 -9.58
CA LEU A 18 -16.29 -4.56 -8.41
C LEU A 18 -15.23 -5.61 -8.73
N THR A 19 -15.21 -6.15 -9.95
CA THR A 19 -14.18 -7.10 -10.39
C THR A 19 -12.83 -6.39 -10.50
N GLN A 20 -12.78 -5.17 -11.04
CA GLN A 20 -11.54 -4.38 -11.07
C GLN A 20 -11.10 -3.98 -9.65
N ALA A 21 -12.05 -3.63 -8.77
CA ALA A 21 -11.75 -3.32 -7.38
C ALA A 21 -11.10 -4.52 -6.64
N GLU A 22 -11.69 -5.71 -6.78
CA GLU A 22 -11.13 -6.93 -6.20
C GLU A 22 -9.76 -7.27 -6.78
N VAL A 23 -9.59 -7.17 -8.11
CA VAL A 23 -8.31 -7.41 -8.77
C VAL A 23 -7.23 -6.48 -8.23
N ALA A 24 -7.52 -5.19 -8.05
CA ALA A 24 -6.57 -4.25 -7.46
C ALA A 24 -6.26 -4.61 -6.01
N TRP A 25 -7.27 -4.95 -5.22
CA TRP A 25 -7.11 -5.38 -3.84
C TRP A 25 -6.19 -6.61 -3.72
N ARG A 26 -6.40 -7.64 -4.55
CA ARG A 26 -5.54 -8.83 -4.62
C ARG A 26 -4.13 -8.45 -5.08
N SER A 27 -4.02 -7.64 -6.13
CA SER A 27 -2.72 -7.18 -6.68
C SER A 27 -1.89 -6.43 -5.65
N LEU A 28 -2.53 -5.77 -4.68
CA LEU A 28 -1.87 -5.09 -3.57
C LEU A 28 -1.66 -5.98 -2.35
N GLY A 29 -1.75 -7.31 -2.49
CA GLY A 29 -1.47 -8.27 -1.43
C GLY A 29 -2.70 -8.78 -0.69
N GLY A 30 -3.91 -8.39 -1.07
CA GLY A 30 -5.14 -8.83 -0.40
C GLY A 30 -5.34 -10.34 -0.43
N ALA A 31 -5.58 -10.92 0.74
CA ALA A 31 -5.88 -12.34 0.95
C ALA A 31 -7.28 -12.51 1.57
N GLY A 32 -7.95 -13.62 1.25
CA GLY A 32 -9.32 -13.89 1.69
C GLY A 32 -10.40 -13.37 0.73
N GLU A 33 -11.60 -13.17 1.27
CA GLU A 33 -12.77 -12.68 0.54
C GLU A 33 -12.84 -11.14 0.55
N PHE A 34 -12.80 -10.53 -0.64
CA PHE A 34 -12.87 -9.08 -0.79
C PHE A 34 -14.14 -8.51 -0.14
N ARG A 35 -13.96 -7.48 0.71
CA ARG A 35 -15.01 -6.73 1.47
C ARG A 35 -15.68 -7.45 2.63
N LYS A 36 -15.47 -8.76 2.82
CA LYS A 36 -16.13 -9.49 3.90
C LYS A 36 -15.30 -9.57 5.17
N GLU A 37 -13.99 -9.57 5.01
CA GLU A 37 -13.06 -9.77 6.12
C GLU A 37 -12.27 -8.48 6.39
N THR A 38 -12.01 -8.23 7.68
CA THR A 38 -11.00 -7.25 8.08
C THR A 38 -9.65 -7.92 7.98
N GLU A 39 -8.78 -7.40 7.10
CA GLU A 39 -7.41 -7.90 7.00
C GLU A 39 -6.63 -7.45 8.23
N VAL A 40 -5.83 -8.36 8.80
CA VAL A 40 -4.86 -8.05 9.85
C VAL A 40 -3.49 -8.45 9.36
N PHE A 41 -2.55 -7.50 9.33
CA PHE A 41 -1.19 -7.75 8.87
C PHE A 41 -0.18 -6.88 9.59
N GLU A 42 1.07 -7.35 9.63
CA GLU A 42 2.18 -6.58 10.14
C GLU A 42 2.71 -5.61 9.09
N THR A 43 3.06 -4.41 9.53
CA THR A 43 3.88 -3.48 8.76
C THR A 43 5.05 -3.01 9.63
N ARG A 44 6.06 -2.43 8.98
CA ARG A 44 7.23 -1.88 9.66
C ARG A 44 7.47 -0.48 9.16
N PHE A 45 7.78 0.42 10.08
CA PHE A 45 8.33 1.73 9.75
C PHE A 45 9.81 1.75 10.09
N ILE A 46 10.62 2.15 9.11
CA ILE A 46 12.07 2.24 9.22
C ILE A 46 12.52 3.70 9.17
N ASP A 47 13.76 3.94 9.59
CA ASP A 47 14.36 5.26 9.44
C ASP A 47 14.46 5.64 7.96
N PRO A 48 14.30 6.93 7.61
CA PRO A 48 14.54 7.41 6.26
C PRO A 48 15.99 7.15 5.87
N PRO A 49 16.27 6.90 4.57
CA PRO A 49 17.63 6.77 4.06
C PRO A 49 18.54 7.91 4.53
N ALA A 50 19.82 7.62 4.78
CA ALA A 50 20.76 8.59 5.34
C ALA A 50 20.79 9.92 4.55
N ALA A 51 20.70 9.83 3.21
CA ALA A 51 20.67 10.98 2.31
C ALA A 51 19.46 11.92 2.51
N THR A 52 18.36 11.44 3.09
CA THR A 52 17.12 12.22 3.31
C THR A 52 16.80 12.43 4.79
N LYS A 53 17.58 11.86 5.71
CA LYS A 53 17.34 11.89 7.16
C LYS A 53 17.24 13.31 7.73
N GLY A 54 18.09 14.24 7.28
CA GLY A 54 18.05 15.65 7.70
C GLY A 54 16.92 16.49 7.09
N LYS A 55 16.25 15.98 6.03
CA LYS A 55 15.10 16.63 5.37
C LYS A 55 13.76 16.03 5.81
N ALA A 56 13.80 14.95 6.59
CA ALA A 56 12.64 14.21 7.06
C ALA A 56 12.20 14.61 8.48
N SER A 57 12.78 15.66 9.06
CA SER A 57 12.38 16.17 10.37
C SER A 57 11.20 17.14 10.27
N TYR A 58 10.26 17.04 11.21
CA TYR A 58 9.13 17.95 11.36
C TYR A 58 8.87 18.21 12.85
N SER A 59 8.13 19.26 13.20
CA SER A 59 7.82 19.58 14.61
C SER A 59 6.48 18.98 15.05
N VAL A 60 6.43 18.44 16.27
CA VAL A 60 5.21 18.06 16.98
C VAL A 60 5.25 18.73 18.34
N ASP A 61 4.26 19.57 18.64
CA ASP A 61 4.19 20.32 19.91
C ASP A 61 5.47 21.11 20.21
N GLY A 62 6.13 21.64 19.18
CA GLY A 62 7.41 22.37 19.29
C GLY A 62 8.66 21.50 19.25
N GLU A 63 8.53 20.18 19.39
CA GLU A 63 9.67 19.25 19.43
C GLU A 63 10.02 18.68 18.04
N PRO A 64 11.31 18.65 17.65
CA PRO A 64 11.72 18.07 16.37
C PRO A 64 11.62 16.54 16.41
N VAL A 65 10.88 15.97 15.46
CA VAL A 65 10.70 14.54 15.29
C VAL A 65 11.22 14.12 13.92
N VAL A 66 12.02 13.06 13.88
CA VAL A 66 12.44 12.43 12.62
C VAL A 66 11.30 11.58 12.07
N GLY A 67 10.94 11.82 10.80
CA GLY A 67 9.98 11.02 10.06
C GLY A 67 10.44 9.58 9.86
N VAL A 68 9.51 8.73 9.42
CA VAL A 68 9.79 7.32 9.14
C VAL A 68 9.23 6.95 7.78
N VAL A 69 9.80 5.92 7.18
CA VAL A 69 9.38 5.38 5.88
C VAL A 69 8.69 4.04 6.12
N GLN A 70 7.58 3.81 5.43
CA GLN A 70 6.92 2.51 5.46
C GLN A 70 7.73 1.48 4.65
N ASP A 71 8.05 0.37 5.28
CA ASP A 71 8.63 -0.79 4.63
C ASP A 71 7.53 -1.58 3.90
N ARG A 72 7.42 -1.31 2.61
CA ARG A 72 6.41 -1.96 1.75
C ARG A 72 6.69 -3.43 1.51
N GLY A 73 7.96 -3.83 1.52
CA GLY A 73 8.34 -5.24 1.42
C GLY A 73 7.78 -6.01 2.61
N ALA A 74 7.95 -5.48 3.82
CA ALA A 74 7.37 -6.07 5.03
C ALA A 74 5.84 -6.12 5.01
N GLU A 75 5.15 -5.03 4.62
CA GLU A 75 3.68 -5.04 4.46
C GLU A 75 3.23 -6.12 3.45
N MET A 76 3.83 -6.13 2.26
CA MET A 76 3.46 -7.07 1.20
C MET A 76 3.70 -8.52 1.62
N SER A 77 4.85 -8.81 2.24
CA SER A 77 5.17 -10.14 2.75
C SER A 77 4.17 -10.61 3.80
N SER A 78 3.78 -9.73 4.74
CA SER A 78 2.81 -10.11 5.76
C SER A 78 1.43 -10.40 5.17
N ARG A 79 1.02 -9.66 4.14
CA ARG A 79 -0.31 -9.81 3.52
C ARG A 79 -0.40 -11.03 2.60
N LEU A 80 0.70 -11.43 1.98
CA LEU A 80 0.73 -12.56 1.04
C LEU A 80 0.95 -13.95 1.68
N ALA A 81 0.99 -14.04 3.01
CA ALA A 81 0.93 -15.28 3.81
C ALA A 81 1.67 -16.51 3.21
N GLY A 82 3.00 -16.41 3.08
CA GLY A 82 3.87 -17.52 2.61
C GLY A 82 4.32 -17.45 1.16
N SER A 83 3.87 -16.44 0.41
CA SER A 83 4.38 -16.11 -0.92
C SER A 83 5.79 -15.50 -0.86
N SER A 84 6.58 -15.67 -1.93
CA SER A 84 7.90 -15.02 -2.02
C SER A 84 7.74 -13.56 -2.45
N VAL A 85 8.35 -12.65 -1.69
CA VAL A 85 8.41 -11.21 -2.00
C VAL A 85 9.86 -10.82 -2.20
N THR A 86 10.16 -10.23 -3.35
CA THR A 86 11.45 -9.61 -3.62
C THR A 86 11.29 -8.11 -3.44
N PHE A 87 11.96 -7.58 -2.42
CA PHE A 87 12.03 -6.14 -2.15
C PHE A 87 13.49 -5.71 -2.15
N ASP A 88 13.81 -4.75 -2.99
CA ASP A 88 15.11 -4.11 -3.06
C ASP A 88 14.97 -2.70 -2.47
N ALA A 89 15.66 -2.47 -1.35
CA ALA A 89 15.61 -1.19 -0.66
C ALA A 89 16.19 -0.04 -1.50
N GLU A 90 17.09 -0.33 -2.44
CA GLU A 90 17.63 0.64 -3.39
C GLU A 90 16.65 0.92 -4.54
N LYS A 91 15.71 0.00 -4.79
CA LYS A 91 14.58 0.16 -5.71
C LYS A 91 13.25 0.23 -4.97
N PHE A 92 13.14 1.15 -4.00
CA PHE A 92 11.95 1.33 -3.16
C PHE A 92 10.61 1.58 -3.91
N ASN A 93 10.67 1.85 -5.21
CA ASN A 93 9.51 2.02 -6.09
C ASN A 93 9.09 0.73 -6.80
N HIS A 94 9.82 -0.37 -6.65
CA HIS A 94 9.53 -1.64 -7.29
C HIS A 94 9.33 -2.74 -6.24
N ILE A 95 8.26 -3.52 -6.40
CA ILE A 95 8.00 -4.72 -5.61
C ILE A 95 7.61 -5.83 -6.58
N ALA A 96 8.25 -6.98 -6.46
CA ALA A 96 7.86 -8.18 -7.20
C ALA A 96 7.51 -9.28 -6.20
N TYR A 97 6.45 -10.03 -6.48
CA TYR A 97 6.07 -11.18 -5.66
C TYR A 97 5.41 -12.28 -6.48
N THR A 98 5.49 -13.51 -5.99
CA THR A 98 4.84 -14.66 -6.62
C THR A 98 3.84 -15.26 -5.65
N ARG A 99 2.54 -15.22 -6.00
CA ARG A 99 1.52 -15.86 -5.15
C ARG A 99 1.70 -17.36 -5.13
N ASN A 100 1.41 -17.98 -4.00
CA ASN A 100 1.34 -19.44 -3.89
C ASN A 100 0.46 -20.02 -5.01
N GLY A 101 1.01 -20.98 -5.77
CA GLY A 101 0.34 -21.62 -6.90
C GLY A 101 0.55 -20.95 -8.26
N ASN A 102 1.20 -19.78 -8.33
CA ASN A 102 1.59 -19.14 -9.59
C ASN A 102 3.09 -19.34 -9.86
N SER A 103 3.48 -19.48 -11.13
CA SER A 103 4.89 -19.53 -11.55
C SER A 103 5.46 -18.16 -11.92
N GLU A 104 4.60 -17.22 -12.29
CA GLU A 104 5.01 -15.90 -12.77
C GLU A 104 4.81 -14.81 -11.71
N PRO A 105 5.74 -13.85 -11.62
CA PRO A 105 5.64 -12.76 -10.65
C PRO A 105 4.60 -11.72 -11.07
N VAL A 106 4.01 -11.10 -10.06
CA VAL A 106 3.32 -9.82 -10.15
C VAL A 106 4.33 -8.73 -9.80
N GLU A 107 4.50 -7.76 -10.69
CA GLU A 107 5.39 -6.62 -10.47
C GLU A 107 4.57 -5.34 -10.26
N ILE A 108 4.93 -4.56 -9.25
CA ILE A 108 4.33 -3.26 -8.94
C ILE A 108 5.42 -2.20 -9.02
N ASP A 109 5.25 -1.25 -9.94
CA ASP A 109 6.10 -0.08 -10.09
C ASP A 109 5.35 1.18 -9.67
N VAL A 110 5.92 1.98 -8.77
CA VAL A 110 5.45 3.33 -8.46
C VAL A 110 5.98 4.28 -9.52
N ILE A 111 5.10 4.74 -10.40
CA ILE A 111 5.41 5.63 -11.52
C ILE A 111 5.47 7.09 -11.07
N GLN A 112 4.57 7.47 -10.16
CA GLN A 112 4.54 8.80 -9.59
C GLN A 112 4.19 8.71 -8.12
N ARG A 113 4.87 9.53 -7.29
CA ARG A 113 4.57 9.67 -5.86
C ARG A 113 4.51 11.13 -5.48
N GLN A 114 3.48 11.49 -4.72
CA GLN A 114 3.39 12.73 -3.98
C GLN A 114 3.27 12.38 -2.49
N VAL A 115 4.08 13.01 -1.64
CA VAL A 115 4.07 12.78 -0.19
C VAL A 115 3.57 14.04 0.50
N THR A 116 2.65 13.86 1.45
CA THR A 116 2.25 14.89 2.41
C THR A 116 3.05 14.65 3.69
N LEU A 117 3.94 15.57 4.02
CA LEU A 117 4.72 15.51 5.26
C LEU A 117 3.82 15.66 6.48
N PRO A 118 4.19 15.08 7.64
CA PRO A 118 3.40 15.21 8.85
C PRO A 118 3.23 16.64 9.34
N ASN A 119 1.98 16.99 9.64
CA ASN A 119 1.56 18.23 10.29
C ASN A 119 0.43 17.93 11.31
N GLU A 120 -0.23 18.97 11.81
CA GLU A 120 -1.36 18.86 12.74
C GLU A 120 -2.57 18.14 12.13
N GLN A 121 -2.80 18.29 10.82
CA GLN A 121 -3.90 17.66 10.10
C GLN A 121 -3.62 16.20 9.70
N GLY A 122 -2.36 15.76 9.78
CA GLY A 122 -1.96 14.39 9.47
C GLY A 122 -0.80 14.29 8.47
N TRP A 123 -0.68 13.14 7.82
CA TRP A 123 0.30 12.87 6.76
C TRP A 123 -0.25 11.87 5.75
N GLY A 124 0.48 11.61 4.69
CA GLY A 124 0.03 10.63 3.71
C GLY A 124 0.82 10.63 2.43
N TYR A 125 0.28 9.95 1.43
CA TYR A 125 0.83 9.94 0.09
C TYR A 125 -0.26 9.67 -0.95
N THR A 126 0.05 10.06 -2.19
CA THR A 126 -0.62 9.62 -3.40
C THR A 126 0.40 8.95 -4.29
N GLU A 127 0.09 7.74 -4.77
CA GLU A 127 0.90 7.00 -5.72
C GLU A 127 0.10 6.64 -6.96
N LEU A 128 0.71 6.76 -8.12
CA LEU A 128 0.27 6.07 -9.32
C LEU A 128 1.17 4.86 -9.54
N CYS A 129 0.59 3.68 -9.50
CA CYS A 129 1.29 2.42 -9.66
C CYS A 129 0.91 1.76 -10.99
N ARG A 130 1.90 1.21 -11.68
CA ARG A 130 1.72 0.24 -12.75
C ARG A 130 1.85 -1.16 -12.14
N VAL A 131 0.90 -2.03 -12.44
CA VAL A 131 1.01 -3.46 -12.13
C VAL A 131 1.18 -4.23 -13.42
N THR A 132 2.20 -5.08 -13.46
CA THR A 132 2.49 -5.97 -14.59
C THR A 132 2.29 -7.40 -14.12
N GLU A 133 1.41 -8.11 -14.82
CA GLU A 133 1.19 -9.54 -14.65
C GLU A 133 1.56 -10.22 -15.97
N LYS A 134 2.37 -11.28 -15.93
CA LYS A 134 2.54 -12.12 -17.11
C LYS A 134 1.31 -12.99 -17.29
N THR A 135 0.89 -13.13 -18.54
CA THR A 135 -0.25 -13.96 -18.91
C THR A 135 0.14 -14.83 -20.09
N ASN A 136 -0.34 -16.08 -20.09
CA ASN A 136 -0.23 -16.97 -21.23
C ASN A 136 -1.61 -17.05 -21.87
N ILE A 137 -1.80 -16.32 -22.96
CA ILE A 137 -3.05 -16.37 -23.74
C ILE A 137 -2.73 -17.15 -25.00
N LEU A 138 -3.38 -18.31 -25.16
CA LEU A 138 -3.29 -19.13 -26.38
C LEU A 138 -1.85 -19.51 -26.80
N GLY A 139 -0.97 -19.80 -25.83
CA GLY A 139 0.40 -20.23 -26.09
C GLY A 139 1.40 -19.11 -26.41
N ALA A 140 0.95 -17.86 -26.49
CA ALA A 140 1.82 -16.69 -26.54
C ALA A 140 1.98 -16.09 -25.14
N SER A 141 3.24 -15.85 -24.75
CA SER A 141 3.52 -15.07 -23.53
C SER A 141 3.20 -13.60 -23.80
N GLY A 142 2.40 -13.01 -22.92
CA GLY A 142 1.99 -11.61 -22.96
C GLY A 142 2.12 -10.95 -21.59
N LYS A 143 1.98 -9.63 -21.58
CA LYS A 143 1.93 -8.84 -20.35
C LYS A 143 0.57 -8.15 -20.25
N LEU A 144 -0.07 -8.29 -19.10
CA LEU A 144 -1.23 -7.50 -18.73
C LEU A 144 -0.76 -6.33 -17.88
N TYR A 145 -1.13 -5.13 -18.29
CA TYR A 145 -0.84 -3.90 -17.57
C TYR A 145 -2.09 -3.38 -16.88
N ARG A 146 -1.93 -2.97 -15.63
CA ARG A 146 -2.96 -2.29 -14.86
C ARG A 146 -2.39 -1.01 -14.26
N ALA A 147 -3.25 -0.02 -14.05
CA ALA A 147 -2.88 1.22 -13.41
C ALA A 147 -3.78 1.47 -12.19
N PHE A 148 -3.16 1.69 -11.04
CA PHE A 148 -3.84 1.96 -9.78
C PHE A 148 -3.36 3.28 -9.20
N ARG A 149 -4.28 4.13 -8.73
CA ARG A 149 -3.94 5.27 -7.89
C ARG A 149 -4.27 4.95 -6.45
N ILE A 150 -3.26 4.97 -5.59
CA ILE A 150 -3.37 4.71 -4.16
C ILE A 150 -3.21 6.03 -3.44
N VAL A 151 -4.20 6.41 -2.64
CA VAL A 151 -4.11 7.57 -1.74
C VAL A 151 -4.26 7.05 -0.33
N ARG A 152 -3.26 7.27 0.52
CA ARG A 152 -3.36 7.01 1.96
C ARG A 152 -3.21 8.31 2.71
N LYS A 153 -4.14 8.57 3.63
CA LYS A 153 -4.08 9.68 4.59
C LYS A 153 -4.13 9.11 5.99
N TYR A 154 -3.33 9.66 6.87
CA TYR A 154 -3.14 9.19 8.23
C TYR A 154 -3.22 10.35 9.21
N ARG A 155 -3.65 10.05 10.44
CA ARG A 155 -3.57 10.94 11.58
C ARG A 155 -3.15 10.17 12.82
N ARG A 156 -2.59 10.89 13.79
CA ARG A 156 -2.32 10.33 15.12
C ARG A 156 -3.66 10.12 15.83
N GLY A 157 -3.74 9.06 16.62
CA GLY A 157 -4.87 8.77 17.48
C GLY A 157 -4.42 8.07 18.75
N TYR A 158 -5.41 7.73 19.56
CA TYR A 158 -5.28 6.82 20.67
C TYR A 158 -6.31 5.70 20.50
N ASN A 159 -5.98 4.47 20.87
CA ASN A 159 -6.96 3.39 20.91
C ASN A 159 -7.84 3.51 22.18
N GLU A 160 -8.81 2.61 22.32
CA GLU A 160 -9.75 2.57 23.46
C GLU A 160 -9.04 2.43 24.82
N ASN A 161 -7.80 1.92 24.83
CA ASN A 161 -6.97 1.74 26.03
C ASN A 161 -6.04 2.94 26.30
N GLY A 162 -6.15 4.03 25.52
CA GLY A 162 -5.28 5.20 25.65
C GLY A 162 -3.86 5.01 25.07
N GLU A 163 -3.61 3.90 24.37
CA GLU A 163 -2.31 3.65 23.74
C GLU A 163 -2.22 4.36 22.39
N ARG A 164 -1.00 4.76 21.99
CA ARG A 164 -0.77 5.43 20.71
C ARG A 164 -1.23 4.56 19.54
N SER A 165 -2.08 5.13 18.68
CA SER A 165 -2.54 4.53 17.44
C SER A 165 -2.31 5.47 16.26
N VAL A 166 -2.39 4.92 15.05
CA VAL A 166 -2.50 5.70 13.82
C VAL A 166 -3.78 5.28 13.13
N GLU A 167 -4.64 6.24 12.82
CA GLU A 167 -5.83 6.04 12.01
C GLU A 167 -5.53 6.47 10.58
N GLY A 168 -6.10 5.77 9.61
CA GLY A 168 -5.96 6.14 8.21
C GLY A 168 -7.17 5.82 7.37
N ILE A 169 -7.23 6.51 6.23
CA ILE A 169 -8.13 6.21 5.12
C ILE A 169 -7.28 5.95 3.89
N GLU A 170 -7.54 4.82 3.25
CA GLU A 170 -6.99 4.46 1.95
C GLU A 170 -8.09 4.58 0.89
N SER A 171 -7.74 5.18 -0.25
CA SER A 171 -8.52 5.14 -1.48
C SER A 171 -7.69 4.52 -2.59
N VAL A 172 -8.19 3.42 -3.17
CA VAL A 172 -7.59 2.79 -4.34
C VAL A 172 -8.51 3.00 -5.52
N LYS A 173 -8.02 3.67 -6.56
CA LYS A 173 -8.71 3.85 -7.83
C LYS A 173 -8.06 2.99 -8.90
N THR A 174 -8.86 2.30 -9.69
CA THR A 174 -8.38 1.52 -10.84
C THR A 174 -8.62 2.28 -12.13
N TYR A 175 -7.79 2.04 -13.13
CA TYR A 175 -7.94 2.65 -14.45
C TYR A 175 -7.81 1.59 -15.53
N ARG A 176 -8.60 1.73 -16.59
CA ARG A 176 -8.41 0.95 -17.81
C ARG A 176 -7.09 1.34 -18.44
N VAL A 177 -6.31 0.34 -18.87
CA VAL A 177 -5.07 0.54 -19.63
C VAL A 177 -5.29 -0.01 -21.04
N LEU A 178 -5.06 0.83 -22.04
CA LEU A 178 -5.09 0.47 -23.46
C LEU A 178 -3.78 0.95 -24.08
N ASP A 179 -3.06 0.04 -24.75
CA ASP A 179 -1.78 0.33 -25.41
C ASP A 179 -0.76 1.04 -24.50
N GLY A 180 -0.75 0.70 -23.22
CA GLY A 180 0.15 1.27 -22.21
C GLY A 180 -0.29 2.62 -21.64
N VAL A 181 -1.44 3.16 -22.08
CA VAL A 181 -1.99 4.44 -21.60
C VAL A 181 -3.17 4.19 -20.66
N ALA A 182 -3.11 4.79 -19.46
CA ALA A 182 -4.21 4.75 -18.50
C ALA A 182 -5.29 5.77 -18.89
N GLY A 183 -6.57 5.36 -18.84
CA GLY A 183 -7.70 6.25 -19.05
C GLY A 183 -7.82 7.35 -17.98
N ALA A 184 -8.53 8.43 -18.30
CA ALA A 184 -8.67 9.59 -17.40
C ALA A 184 -9.62 9.32 -16.22
N LEU A 185 -10.68 8.54 -16.45
CA LEU A 185 -11.69 8.22 -15.43
C LEU A 185 -11.39 6.88 -14.76
N PRO A 186 -11.59 6.77 -13.44
CA PRO A 186 -11.40 5.51 -12.74
C PRO A 186 -12.49 4.51 -13.12
N THR A 187 -12.12 3.24 -13.30
CA THR A 187 -13.04 2.12 -13.50
C THR A 187 -13.69 1.66 -12.20
N SER A 188 -12.97 1.78 -11.09
CA SER A 188 -13.50 1.53 -9.75
C SER A 188 -12.79 2.36 -8.69
N THR A 189 -13.44 2.55 -7.54
CA THR A 189 -12.86 3.17 -6.34
C THR A 189 -13.18 2.31 -5.13
N THR A 190 -12.15 1.93 -4.38
CA THR A 190 -12.27 1.25 -3.08
C THR A 190 -11.83 2.21 -1.98
N ILE A 191 -12.64 2.35 -0.93
CA ILE A 191 -12.30 3.12 0.27
C ILE A 191 -12.19 2.16 1.44
N THR A 192 -11.11 2.34 2.19
CA THR A 192 -10.71 1.42 3.25
C THR A 192 -10.29 2.21 4.48
N ARG A 193 -10.69 1.75 5.65
CA ARG A 193 -10.19 2.23 6.94
C ARG A 193 -8.94 1.45 7.31
N LEU A 194 -7.94 2.16 7.79
CA LEU A 194 -6.71 1.61 8.35
C LEU A 194 -6.64 1.98 9.83
N GLN A 195 -6.26 1.04 10.68
CA GLN A 195 -5.90 1.34 12.06
C GLN A 195 -4.61 0.58 12.39
N LEU A 196 -3.62 1.33 12.86
CA LEU A 196 -2.32 0.79 13.21
C LEU A 196 -2.12 0.93 14.72
N SER A 197 -1.71 -0.17 15.35
CA SER A 197 -1.35 -0.24 16.76
C SER A 197 0.03 -0.84 16.94
N ARG A 198 0.65 -0.56 18.09
CA ARG A 198 1.87 -1.27 18.48
C ARG A 198 1.53 -2.74 18.76
N PRO A 199 2.40 -3.69 18.38
CA PRO A 199 2.25 -5.07 18.81
C PRO A 199 2.21 -5.12 20.34
N LYS A 200 1.32 -5.95 20.90
CA LYS A 200 1.34 -6.23 22.34
C LYS A 200 2.66 -6.95 22.66
N GLN A 201 3.38 -6.46 23.67
CA GLN A 201 4.57 -7.12 24.20
C GLN A 201 4.18 -8.41 24.92
#